data_AF-A0AAW2FFN5-F1
#
_entry.id   AF-A0AAW2FFN5-F1
#
_cell.length_a   1.000
_cell.length_b   1.000
_cell.length_c   1.000
_cell.angle_alpha   90.00
_cell.angle_beta   90.00
_cell.angle_gamma   90.00
#
_symmetry.space_group_name_H-M   'P 1'
#
loop_
_entity.id
_entity.type
_entity.pdbx_description
1 polymer ?
#
loop_
_entity_poly.entity_id
_entity_poly.type
_entity_poly.pdbx_seq_one_letter_code
_entity_poly.pdbx_strand_id
1 'polypeptide(L)'
;MKYSVFNLFILVLASANCYVNIKTVYEWNYLNYTWENKDQMEKAKSSGNYDPYKCVLYDVAKADDGRIFVTIPKEMGNGVPATLATISNIPNPKGQPLNPYPNWGWHNSTWDKKPACDRIINVNRINIACDHLFVMDNGKVEDKKLCVPKLLIFRLKDNELIKTINISNDIANNKAGIGLLVTPMIYVPKGCSRFLDEMIVFIADMKGYGLIVYDASTNRTCRVESDYMKPSDKNFSLGNQSFTYDYGIFSMTPFCNGKYSLT
;
A
#
# COMPACT_ATOMS: atom_id res chain seq x y z
N MET A 1 -35.00 -62.78 12.21
CA MET A 1 -33.90 -62.03 12.85
C MET A 1 -32.76 -61.91 11.84
N LYS A 2 -32.20 -60.70 11.67
CA LYS A 2 -30.94 -60.33 10.96
C LYS A 2 -31.05 -59.68 9.55
N TYR A 3 -30.78 -58.37 9.55
CA TYR A 3 -29.90 -57.55 8.68
C TYR A 3 -29.91 -57.77 7.15
N SER A 4 -30.26 -56.78 6.32
CA SER A 4 -29.48 -55.58 5.91
C SER A 4 -28.74 -55.78 4.59
N VAL A 5 -29.13 -55.07 3.52
CA VAL A 5 -28.25 -54.54 2.47
C VAL A 5 -28.91 -53.27 1.92
N PHE A 6 -28.79 -52.14 2.63
CA PHE A 6 -27.82 -51.08 2.36
C PHE A 6 -27.73 -50.69 0.87
N ASN A 7 -28.62 -49.78 0.46
CA ASN A 7 -28.41 -48.92 -0.71
C ASN A 7 -27.20 -48.03 -0.44
N LEU A 8 -26.02 -48.41 -0.93
CA LEU A 8 -24.82 -47.60 -0.86
C LEU A 8 -24.81 -46.61 -2.04
N PHE A 9 -25.60 -45.54 -1.93
CA PHE A 9 -25.34 -44.34 -2.75
C PHE A 9 -24.09 -43.67 -2.19
N ILE A 10 -22.93 -43.98 -2.75
CA ILE A 10 -21.71 -43.22 -2.51
C ILE A 10 -21.90 -41.86 -3.19
N LEU A 11 -22.31 -40.85 -2.42
CA LEU A 11 -22.18 -39.45 -2.80
C LEU A 11 -20.69 -39.12 -2.78
N VAL A 12 -20.02 -39.28 -3.93
CA VAL A 12 -18.69 -38.70 -4.14
C VAL A 12 -18.91 -37.20 -4.29
N LEU A 13 -18.89 -36.47 -3.17
CA LEU A 13 -18.64 -35.03 -3.20
C LEU A 13 -17.23 -34.87 -3.78
N ALA A 14 -17.16 -34.60 -5.08
CA ALA A 14 -15.95 -34.14 -5.70
C ALA A 14 -15.62 -32.80 -5.05
N SER A 15 -14.81 -32.83 -4.00
CA SER A 15 -14.10 -31.65 -3.51
C SER A 15 -13.22 -31.22 -4.67
N ALA A 16 -13.71 -30.27 -5.46
CA ALA A 16 -12.89 -29.54 -6.40
C ALA A 16 -11.85 -28.78 -5.56
N ASN A 17 -10.74 -29.46 -5.25
CA ASN A 17 -9.55 -28.79 -4.76
C ASN A 17 -9.13 -27.86 -5.88
N CYS A 18 -9.55 -26.60 -5.78
CA CYS A 18 -9.11 -25.54 -6.66
C CYS A 18 -7.63 -25.31 -6.36
N TYR A 19 -6.76 -26.13 -6.96
CA TYR A 19 -5.32 -25.95 -6.89
C TYR A 19 -4.98 -24.71 -7.73
N VAL A 20 -4.84 -23.58 -7.05
CA VAL A 20 -4.29 -22.37 -7.67
C VAL A 20 -2.79 -22.60 -7.85
N ASN A 21 -2.35 -22.81 -9.09
CA ASN A 21 -0.93 -22.86 -9.41
C ASN A 21 -0.36 -21.44 -9.41
N ILE A 22 0.26 -21.04 -8.30
CA ILE A 22 0.91 -19.74 -8.16
C ILE A 22 2.33 -19.87 -8.70
N LYS A 23 2.63 -19.17 -9.80
CA LYS A 23 3.99 -19.08 -10.35
C LYS A 23 4.73 -17.90 -9.75
N THR A 24 5.86 -18.15 -9.10
CA THR A 24 6.77 -17.09 -8.66
C THR A 24 7.36 -16.37 -9.89
N VAL A 25 7.14 -15.07 -9.97
CA VAL A 25 7.71 -14.22 -11.04
C VAL A 25 8.97 -13.51 -10.55
N TYR A 26 8.95 -13.04 -9.30
CA TYR A 26 10.08 -12.38 -8.65
C TYR A 26 10.20 -12.87 -7.21
N GLU A 27 11.45 -12.95 -6.73
CA GLU A 27 11.80 -13.32 -5.37
C GLU A 27 13.01 -12.51 -4.91
N TRP A 28 13.09 -12.25 -3.60
CA TRP A 28 14.19 -11.52 -2.98
C TRP A 28 14.63 -12.22 -1.71
N ASN A 29 15.96 -12.32 -1.54
CA ASN A 29 16.55 -12.62 -0.24
C ASN A 29 16.61 -11.35 0.64
N TYR A 30 16.82 -10.20 0.00
CA TYR A 30 16.80 -8.88 0.60
C TYR A 30 16.53 -7.83 -0.49
N LEU A 31 15.90 -6.72 -0.11
CA LEU A 31 15.68 -5.62 -1.05
C LEU A 31 16.95 -4.79 -1.21
N ASN A 32 17.23 -4.37 -2.44
CA ASN A 32 18.29 -3.44 -2.78
C ASN A 32 17.76 -2.44 -3.82
N TYR A 33 18.44 -1.32 -4.01
CA TYR A 33 18.04 -0.27 -4.92
C TYR A 33 19.03 -0.08 -6.07
N THR A 34 18.58 0.58 -7.13
CA THR A 34 19.46 1.10 -8.18
C THR A 34 20.09 2.41 -7.70
N TRP A 35 21.26 2.28 -7.09
CA TRP A 35 22.05 3.41 -6.58
C TRP A 35 22.70 4.19 -7.72
N GLU A 36 22.76 5.52 -7.60
CA GLU A 36 23.45 6.42 -8.54
C GLU A 36 24.94 6.08 -8.63
N ASN A 37 25.54 5.71 -7.50
CA ASN A 37 26.92 5.26 -7.39
C ASN A 37 27.12 4.52 -6.05
N LYS A 38 28.30 3.90 -5.90
CA LYS A 38 28.67 3.17 -4.69
C LYS A 38 28.67 4.07 -3.45
N ASP A 39 29.10 5.32 -3.58
CA ASP A 39 29.20 6.24 -2.45
C ASP A 39 27.83 6.60 -1.89
N GLN A 40 26.80 6.75 -2.75
CA GLN A 40 25.42 6.95 -2.31
C GLN A 40 24.94 5.78 -1.45
N MET A 41 25.18 4.55 -1.89
CA MET A 41 24.83 3.34 -1.14
C MET A 41 25.58 3.27 0.19
N GLU A 42 26.90 3.46 0.21
CA GLU A 42 27.70 3.35 1.44
C GLU A 42 27.38 4.47 2.44
N LYS A 43 27.06 5.68 1.97
CA LYS A 43 26.52 6.75 2.82
C LYS A 43 25.15 6.39 3.40
N ALA A 44 24.26 5.80 2.61
CA ALA A 44 22.95 5.38 3.09
C ALA A 44 23.08 4.27 4.16
N LYS A 45 23.98 3.31 3.98
CA LYS A 45 24.28 2.28 4.98
C LYS A 45 24.90 2.85 6.25
N SER A 46 25.95 3.65 6.13
CA SER A 46 26.68 4.19 7.28
C SER A 46 25.85 5.19 8.10
N SER A 47 24.91 5.91 7.47
CA SER A 47 23.94 6.77 8.16
C SER A 47 22.72 6.02 8.73
N GLY A 48 22.57 4.72 8.45
CA GLY A 48 21.39 3.93 8.83
C GLY A 48 20.12 4.27 8.03
N ASN A 49 20.22 5.05 6.95
CA ASN A 49 19.09 5.30 6.04
C ASN A 49 18.78 4.10 5.12
N TYR A 50 19.72 3.16 5.00
CA TYR A 50 19.51 1.89 4.32
C TYR A 50 19.95 0.71 5.19
N ASP A 51 18.96 -0.09 5.59
CA ASP A 51 19.12 -1.37 6.26
C ASP A 51 18.21 -2.39 5.55
N PRO A 52 18.79 -3.34 4.78
CA PRO A 52 18.01 -4.30 4.02
C PRO A 52 17.08 -5.17 4.88
N TYR A 53 17.37 -5.36 6.17
CA TYR A 53 16.53 -6.15 7.07
C TYR A 53 15.26 -5.41 7.52
N LYS A 54 15.21 -4.10 7.32
CA LYS A 54 14.03 -3.26 7.60
C LYS A 54 13.18 -2.99 6.37
N CYS A 55 13.66 -3.39 5.20
CA CYS A 55 12.98 -3.19 3.92
C CYS A 55 12.01 -4.34 3.65
N VAL A 56 10.74 -4.15 4.01
CA VAL A 56 9.67 -5.14 3.79
C VAL A 56 8.67 -4.64 2.74
N LEU A 57 8.38 -5.46 1.74
CA LEU A 57 7.38 -5.15 0.71
C LEU A 57 5.97 -5.23 1.30
N TYR A 58 5.16 -4.19 1.10
CA TYR A 58 3.77 -4.16 1.58
C TYR A 58 2.76 -4.32 0.45
N ASP A 59 2.95 -3.58 -0.63
CA ASP A 59 2.02 -3.53 -1.76
C ASP A 59 2.70 -3.80 -3.09
N VAL A 60 1.90 -4.24 -4.06
CA VAL A 60 2.33 -4.43 -5.45
C VAL A 60 1.21 -4.03 -6.40
N ALA A 61 1.53 -3.26 -7.42
CA ALA A 61 0.60 -2.91 -8.50
C ALA A 61 1.30 -2.98 -9.85
N LYS A 62 0.67 -3.58 -10.85
CA LYS A 62 1.21 -3.64 -12.22
C LYS A 62 0.48 -2.60 -13.07
N ALA A 63 1.23 -1.71 -13.69
CA ALA A 63 0.71 -0.78 -14.69
C ALA A 63 0.59 -1.43 -16.07
N ASP A 64 -0.24 -0.86 -16.92
CA ASP A 64 -0.46 -1.33 -18.30
C ASP A 64 0.80 -1.23 -19.17
N ASP A 65 1.70 -0.29 -18.86
CA ASP A 65 3.01 -0.18 -19.51
C ASP A 65 4.03 -1.26 -19.07
N GLY A 66 3.61 -2.18 -18.21
CA GLY A 66 4.40 -3.32 -17.75
C GLY A 66 5.22 -3.07 -16.49
N ARG A 67 5.34 -1.83 -16.02
CA ARG A 67 6.03 -1.56 -14.75
C ARG A 67 5.28 -2.17 -13.58
N ILE A 68 6.04 -2.71 -12.63
CA ILE A 68 5.52 -3.25 -11.38
C ILE A 68 5.99 -2.33 -10.26
N PHE A 69 5.05 -1.66 -9.64
CA PHE A 69 5.22 -0.79 -8.50
C PHE A 69 5.20 -1.61 -7.22
N VAL A 70 6.03 -1.22 -6.28
CA VAL A 70 6.10 -1.80 -4.95
C VAL A 70 6.23 -0.71 -3.89
N THR A 71 5.68 -0.99 -2.71
CA THR A 71 5.83 -0.11 -1.53
C THR A 71 6.68 -0.76 -0.45
N ILE A 72 7.49 0.05 0.21
CA ILE A 72 8.39 -0.34 1.29
C ILE A 72 8.20 0.68 2.42
N PRO A 73 7.20 0.55 3.30
CA PRO A 73 6.95 1.54 4.33
C PRO A 73 8.01 1.51 5.44
N LYS A 74 8.24 2.66 6.08
CA LYS A 74 9.17 2.86 7.20
C LYS A 74 8.55 2.41 8.55
N GLU A 75 8.04 1.18 8.61
CA GLU A 75 7.38 0.64 9.81
C GLU A 75 8.38 0.30 10.93
N MET A 76 9.59 -0.15 10.57
CA MET A 76 10.69 -0.41 11.51
C MET A 76 11.61 0.81 11.72
N GLY A 77 11.06 2.01 11.51
CA GLY A 77 11.76 3.28 11.56
C GLY A 77 12.68 3.54 10.37
N ASN A 78 13.82 4.16 10.64
CA ASN A 78 14.85 4.40 9.62
C ASN A 78 15.44 3.09 9.09
N GLY A 79 15.87 3.10 7.83
CA GLY A 79 16.43 1.93 7.13
C GLY A 79 15.85 1.72 5.74
N VAL A 80 14.78 2.44 5.39
CA VAL A 80 14.20 2.39 4.05
C VAL A 80 14.48 3.71 3.31
N PRO A 81 15.35 3.72 2.28
CA PRO A 81 15.76 4.95 1.60
C PRO A 81 14.70 5.46 0.62
N ALA A 82 13.89 4.57 0.02
CA ALA A 82 12.77 4.93 -0.85
C ALA A 82 11.57 4.01 -0.61
N THR A 83 10.41 4.60 -0.30
CA THR A 83 9.21 3.85 0.12
C THR A 83 8.26 3.50 -1.02
N LEU A 84 8.52 4.06 -2.20
CA LEU A 84 7.82 3.77 -3.44
C LEU A 84 8.85 3.53 -4.55
N ALA A 85 8.74 2.40 -5.22
CA ALA A 85 9.69 2.00 -6.25
C ALA A 85 9.02 1.18 -7.35
N THR A 86 9.74 0.95 -8.44
CA THR A 86 9.43 -0.08 -9.43
C THR A 86 10.51 -1.16 -9.43
N ILE A 87 10.15 -2.38 -9.84
CA ILE A 87 11.14 -3.43 -10.08
C ILE A 87 11.98 -3.05 -11.30
N SER A 88 13.32 -3.07 -11.19
CA SER A 88 14.20 -2.78 -12.32
C SER A 88 14.36 -3.98 -13.25
N ASN A 89 14.72 -3.73 -14.51
CA ASN A 89 15.03 -4.79 -15.46
C ASN A 89 16.46 -5.36 -15.30
N ILE A 90 17.19 -5.01 -14.24
CA ILE A 90 18.56 -5.46 -14.00
C ILE A 90 18.51 -6.86 -13.36
N PRO A 91 18.93 -7.93 -14.05
CA PRO A 91 18.88 -9.27 -13.48
C PRO A 91 19.80 -9.39 -12.28
N ASN A 92 19.31 -9.99 -11.20
CA ASN A 92 20.11 -10.28 -10.01
C ASN A 92 19.59 -11.55 -9.33
N PRO A 93 20.43 -12.59 -9.16
CA PRO A 93 20.03 -13.85 -8.53
C PRO A 93 19.51 -13.72 -7.09
N LYS A 94 19.79 -12.61 -6.40
CA LYS A 94 19.34 -12.35 -5.02
C LYS A 94 18.05 -11.52 -4.96
N GLY A 95 17.51 -11.15 -6.12
CA GLY A 95 16.37 -10.28 -6.30
C GLY A 95 16.74 -9.01 -7.05
N GLN A 96 15.93 -8.66 -8.06
CA GLN A 96 16.18 -7.48 -8.91
C GLN A 96 16.16 -6.19 -8.07
N PRO A 97 17.12 -5.27 -8.27
CA PRO A 97 17.11 -4.03 -7.51
C PRO A 97 15.89 -3.18 -7.87
N LEU A 98 15.49 -2.33 -6.94
CA LEU A 98 14.32 -1.47 -7.06
C LEU A 98 14.73 -0.08 -7.55
N ASN A 99 14.01 0.47 -8.52
CA ASN A 99 14.13 1.83 -8.98
C ASN A 99 13.24 2.74 -8.12
N PRO A 100 13.78 3.66 -7.31
CA PRO A 100 12.96 4.64 -6.61
C PRO A 100 12.09 5.42 -7.60
N TYR A 101 10.81 5.55 -7.27
CA TYR A 101 9.85 6.19 -8.14
C TYR A 101 9.40 7.56 -7.60
N PRO A 102 9.27 8.59 -8.45
CA PRO A 102 9.75 8.66 -9.84
C PRO A 102 11.28 8.61 -9.98
N ASN A 103 12.01 9.07 -8.97
CA ASN A 103 13.47 9.07 -8.89
C ASN A 103 13.93 9.36 -7.44
N TRP A 104 15.23 9.28 -7.17
CA TRP A 104 15.81 9.55 -5.84
C TRP A 104 15.45 10.92 -5.26
N GLY A 105 15.22 11.95 -6.09
CA GLY A 105 14.87 13.30 -5.65
C GLY A 105 13.52 13.40 -4.93
N TRP A 106 12.65 12.40 -5.10
CA TRP A 106 11.35 12.31 -4.42
C TRP A 106 11.42 11.64 -3.04
N HIS A 107 12.57 11.09 -2.67
CA HIS A 107 12.74 10.37 -1.41
C HIS A 107 13.73 11.11 -0.53
N ASN A 108 13.44 11.15 0.77
CA ASN A 108 14.31 11.83 1.71
C ASN A 108 15.56 10.98 2.01
N SER A 109 16.72 11.49 1.59
CA SER A 109 18.03 10.84 1.76
C SER A 109 18.63 11.07 3.16
N THR A 110 18.22 12.12 3.87
CA THR A 110 18.76 12.46 5.20
C THR A 110 17.70 13.01 6.13
N TRP A 111 17.78 12.60 7.40
CA TRP A 111 17.03 13.15 8.51
C TRP A 111 17.68 14.46 8.99
N ASP A 112 17.78 15.48 8.13
CA ASP A 112 18.36 16.76 8.50
C ASP A 112 17.28 17.75 8.92
N LYS A 113 17.10 17.90 10.25
CA LYS A 113 16.43 18.98 11.02
C LYS A 113 15.04 19.51 10.60
N LYS A 114 14.52 19.22 9.40
CA LYS A 114 13.16 19.47 8.94
C LYS A 114 12.87 18.57 7.72
N PRO A 115 11.86 17.69 7.78
CA PRO A 115 11.49 16.86 6.63
C PRO A 115 11.01 17.74 5.47
N ALA A 116 11.48 17.46 4.26
CA ALA A 116 11.00 18.08 3.04
C ALA A 116 9.61 17.48 2.71
N CYS A 117 8.54 18.17 3.14
CA CYS A 117 7.16 17.67 3.04
C CYS A 117 6.56 17.72 1.63
N ASP A 118 7.25 18.35 0.68
CA ASP A 118 7.02 18.28 -0.76
C ASP A 118 7.44 16.92 -1.36
N ARG A 119 8.25 16.14 -0.65
CA ARG A 119 8.70 14.78 -1.04
C ARG A 119 7.88 13.68 -0.39
N ILE A 120 8.07 12.44 -0.84
CA ILE A 120 7.44 11.25 -0.29
C ILE A 120 8.08 10.91 1.06
N ILE A 121 7.25 10.77 2.10
CA ILE A 121 7.71 10.38 3.44
C ILE A 121 7.58 8.87 3.64
N ASN A 122 6.37 8.34 3.57
CA ASN A 122 6.09 6.94 3.90
C ASN A 122 4.80 6.44 3.24
N VAL A 123 4.95 5.46 2.34
CA VAL A 123 3.86 4.92 1.54
C VAL A 123 3.60 3.47 1.94
N ASN A 124 2.39 3.19 2.40
CA ASN A 124 1.97 1.82 2.73
C ASN A 124 1.36 1.13 1.52
N ARG A 125 0.40 1.77 0.85
CA ARG A 125 -0.35 1.21 -0.28
C ARG A 125 -0.55 2.23 -1.37
N ILE A 126 -0.76 1.71 -2.58
CA ILE A 126 -1.00 2.47 -3.80
C ILE A 126 -2.25 1.95 -4.50
N ASN A 127 -2.75 2.72 -5.45
CA ASN A 127 -3.77 2.25 -6.38
C ASN A 127 -3.46 2.80 -7.78
N ILE A 128 -3.72 2.02 -8.82
CA ILE A 128 -3.62 2.47 -10.21
C ILE A 128 -5.03 2.56 -10.77
N ALA A 129 -5.41 3.72 -11.30
CA ALA A 129 -6.66 3.91 -11.99
C ALA A 129 -6.48 4.97 -13.09
N CYS A 130 -7.08 4.73 -14.25
CA CYS A 130 -7.08 5.68 -15.37
C CYS A 130 -5.67 6.16 -15.79
N ASP A 131 -4.68 5.26 -15.87
CA ASP A 131 -3.27 5.57 -16.15
C ASP A 131 -2.61 6.54 -15.16
N HIS A 132 -3.14 6.62 -13.94
CA HIS A 132 -2.57 7.40 -12.85
C HIS A 132 -2.28 6.51 -11.64
N LEU A 133 -1.13 6.76 -11.02
CA LEU A 133 -0.73 6.16 -9.76
C LEU A 133 -1.15 7.07 -8.61
N PHE A 134 -1.96 6.53 -7.72
CA PHE A 134 -2.39 7.15 -6.49
C PHE A 134 -1.53 6.63 -5.35
N VAL A 135 -0.84 7.55 -4.68
CA VAL A 135 0.14 7.25 -3.64
C VAL A 135 -0.33 7.86 -2.34
N MET A 136 -0.68 7.02 -1.37
CA MET A 136 -1.03 7.47 -0.02
C MET A 136 0.24 7.61 0.82
N ASP A 137 0.74 8.85 0.94
CA ASP A 137 1.84 9.20 1.83
C ASP A 137 1.29 9.59 3.21
N ASN A 138 1.51 8.73 4.20
CA ASN A 138 0.96 8.92 5.54
C ASN A 138 1.67 10.01 6.35
N GLY A 139 2.83 10.49 5.89
CA GLY A 139 3.57 11.58 6.54
C GLY A 139 4.19 11.23 7.89
N LYS A 140 4.27 9.95 8.25
CA LYS A 140 4.81 9.44 9.53
C LYS A 140 5.94 8.46 9.33
N VAL A 141 6.85 8.43 10.30
CA VAL A 141 7.82 7.35 10.48
C VAL A 141 7.66 6.87 11.91
N GLU A 142 7.39 5.58 12.09
CA GLU A 142 6.86 5.04 13.35
C GLU A 142 5.60 5.85 13.76
N ASP A 143 5.53 6.32 15.01
CA ASP A 143 4.43 7.17 15.47
C ASP A 143 4.74 8.68 15.36
N LYS A 144 5.90 9.05 14.82
CA LYS A 144 6.31 10.46 14.69
C LYS A 144 5.66 11.10 13.47
N LYS A 145 4.81 12.11 13.70
CA LYS A 145 4.22 12.96 12.66
C LYS A 145 5.28 13.90 12.08
N LEU A 146 5.60 13.75 10.80
CA LEU A 146 6.61 14.55 10.10
C LEU A 146 5.97 15.60 9.20
N CYS A 147 4.96 15.18 8.46
CA CYS A 147 4.24 15.98 7.50
C CYS A 147 2.74 15.69 7.62
N VAL A 148 1.94 16.60 7.06
CA VAL A 148 0.51 16.35 6.86
C VAL A 148 0.37 15.18 5.87
N PRO A 149 -0.50 14.18 6.14
CA PRO A 149 -0.76 13.10 5.19
C PRO A 149 -1.25 13.66 3.86
N LYS A 150 -0.82 13.05 2.76
CA LYS A 150 -1.17 13.52 1.42
C LYS A 150 -1.39 12.37 0.45
N LEU A 151 -2.36 12.55 -0.43
CA LEU A 151 -2.55 11.71 -1.61
C LEU A 151 -1.85 12.39 -2.79
N LEU A 152 -0.84 11.74 -3.35
CA LEU A 152 -0.14 12.18 -4.54
C LEU A 152 -0.69 11.43 -5.75
N ILE A 153 -0.92 12.13 -6.85
CA ILE A 153 -1.45 11.55 -8.08
C ILE A 153 -0.43 11.78 -9.19
N PHE A 154 0.23 10.71 -9.62
CA PHE A 154 1.20 10.75 -10.70
C PHE A 154 0.58 10.23 -11.99
N ARG A 155 0.80 10.92 -13.11
CA ARG A 155 0.49 10.38 -14.43
C ARG A 155 1.56 9.37 -14.80
N LEU A 156 1.16 8.16 -15.17
CA LEU A 156 2.12 7.08 -15.44
C LEU A 156 2.95 7.35 -16.70
N LYS A 157 2.35 7.97 -17.73
CA LYS A 157 2.99 8.19 -19.04
C LYS A 157 4.36 8.89 -18.95
N ASP A 158 4.48 9.89 -18.09
CA ASP A 158 5.65 10.77 -17.96
C ASP A 158 6.15 10.90 -16.52
N ASN A 159 5.51 10.20 -15.57
CA ASN A 159 5.78 10.24 -14.13
C ASN A 159 5.58 11.62 -13.51
N GLU A 160 4.78 12.48 -14.14
CA GLU A 160 4.51 13.83 -13.68
C GLU A 160 3.55 13.80 -12.48
N LEU A 161 3.85 14.55 -11.42
CA LEU A 161 2.90 14.80 -10.34
C LEU A 161 1.81 15.74 -10.85
N ILE A 162 0.57 15.26 -10.92
CA ILE A 162 -0.58 16.02 -11.46
C ILE A 162 -1.32 16.75 -10.36
N LYS A 163 -1.45 16.13 -9.20
CA LYS A 163 -2.24 16.68 -8.09
C LYS A 163 -1.74 16.16 -6.76
N THR A 164 -1.75 17.04 -5.78
CA THR A 164 -1.54 16.71 -4.36
C THR A 164 -2.79 17.09 -3.60
N ILE A 165 -3.34 16.14 -2.84
CA ILE A 165 -4.47 16.38 -1.93
C ILE A 165 -3.95 16.21 -0.50
N ASN A 166 -3.85 17.33 0.23
CA ASN A 166 -3.47 17.31 1.63
C ASN A 166 -4.69 16.96 2.49
N ILE A 167 -4.54 15.99 3.39
CA ILE A 167 -5.60 15.58 4.31
C ILE A 167 -5.27 16.15 5.67
N SER A 168 -6.05 17.14 6.10
CA SER A 168 -5.82 17.86 7.34
C SER A 168 -5.85 16.91 8.55
N ASN A 169 -5.10 17.25 9.59
CA ASN A 169 -4.92 16.36 10.75
C ASN A 169 -6.23 16.10 11.53
N ASP A 170 -7.17 17.04 11.51
CA ASP A 170 -8.50 16.90 12.11
C ASP A 170 -9.38 15.87 11.38
N ILE A 171 -9.12 15.63 10.09
CA ILE A 171 -9.79 14.60 9.28
C ILE A 171 -9.01 13.28 9.34
N ALA A 172 -7.69 13.35 9.21
CA ALA A 172 -6.81 12.18 9.15
C ALA A 172 -6.73 11.39 10.46
N ASN A 173 -7.11 11.98 11.59
CA ASN A 173 -7.07 11.33 12.90
C ASN A 173 -8.49 11.31 13.52
N ASN A 174 -8.73 10.35 14.40
CA ASN A 174 -9.92 10.30 15.23
C ASN A 174 -9.91 11.40 16.31
N LYS A 175 -10.97 11.47 17.13
CA LYS A 175 -11.10 12.45 18.23
C LYS A 175 -9.97 12.39 19.26
N ALA A 176 -9.29 11.26 19.40
CA ALA A 176 -8.13 11.09 20.29
C ALA A 176 -6.80 11.51 19.63
N GLY A 177 -6.81 11.99 18.38
CA GLY A 177 -5.62 12.39 17.64
C GLY A 177 -4.82 11.23 17.05
N ILE A 178 -5.40 10.02 17.04
CA ILE A 178 -4.81 8.78 16.51
C ILE A 178 -5.31 8.53 15.08
N GLY A 179 -4.39 8.18 14.19
CA GLY A 179 -4.71 7.84 12.79
C GLY A 179 -3.48 7.35 12.05
N LEU A 180 -3.67 6.55 11.01
CA LEU A 180 -2.63 6.12 10.07
C LEU A 180 -3.32 5.73 8.75
N LEU A 181 -3.30 6.66 7.81
CA LEU A 181 -3.91 6.49 6.49
C LEU A 181 -3.04 5.57 5.65
N VAL A 182 -3.60 4.48 5.15
CA VAL A 182 -2.81 3.43 4.47
C VAL A 182 -3.28 3.12 3.06
N THR A 183 -4.55 2.74 2.87
CA THR A 183 -5.03 2.17 1.60
C THR A 183 -5.94 3.14 0.88
N PRO A 184 -5.50 3.74 -0.25
CA PRO A 184 -6.39 4.45 -1.14
C PRO A 184 -7.14 3.47 -2.04
N MET A 185 -8.41 3.75 -2.30
CA MET A 185 -9.23 3.08 -3.30
C MET A 185 -9.94 4.17 -4.12
N ILE A 186 -9.85 4.06 -5.44
CA ILE A 186 -10.34 5.08 -6.36
C ILE A 186 -11.62 4.58 -7.03
N TYR A 187 -12.70 5.32 -6.84
CA TYR A 187 -13.97 5.07 -7.49
C TYR A 187 -14.20 6.11 -8.59
N VAL A 188 -14.33 5.64 -9.83
CA VAL A 188 -14.50 6.49 -11.01
C VAL A 188 -15.83 6.15 -11.71
N PRO A 189 -16.96 6.76 -11.27
CA PRO A 189 -18.30 6.34 -11.72
C PRO A 189 -18.58 6.57 -13.20
N LYS A 190 -17.93 7.58 -13.80
CA LYS A 190 -18.18 8.04 -15.18
C LYS A 190 -17.02 7.73 -16.14
N GLY A 191 -16.13 6.81 -15.76
CA GLY A 191 -14.95 6.45 -16.54
C GLY A 191 -13.84 7.52 -16.54
N CYS A 192 -12.80 7.27 -17.32
CA CYS A 192 -11.51 7.95 -17.16
C CYS A 192 -11.38 9.33 -17.82
N SER A 193 -12.34 9.79 -18.62
CA SER A 193 -12.18 11.05 -19.36
C SER A 193 -12.14 12.30 -18.47
N ARG A 194 -12.81 12.29 -17.32
CA ARG A 194 -12.89 13.41 -16.38
C ARG A 194 -12.65 12.98 -14.92
N PHE A 195 -11.93 11.88 -14.72
CA PHE A 195 -11.83 11.27 -13.39
C PHE A 195 -11.26 12.22 -12.33
N LEU A 196 -10.32 13.12 -12.67
CA LEU A 196 -9.76 14.10 -11.72
C LEU A 196 -10.79 15.10 -11.16
N ASP A 197 -11.91 15.29 -11.86
CA ASP A 197 -13.02 16.17 -11.48
C ASP A 197 -14.15 15.42 -10.76
N GLU A 198 -14.23 14.10 -10.90
CA GLU A 198 -15.44 13.33 -10.56
C GLU A 198 -15.17 12.08 -9.72
N MET A 199 -13.90 11.72 -9.50
CA MET A 199 -13.54 10.56 -8.70
C MET A 199 -13.92 10.77 -7.23
N ILE A 200 -14.21 9.65 -6.58
CA ILE A 200 -14.30 9.57 -5.12
C ILE A 200 -13.13 8.70 -4.66
N VAL A 201 -12.37 9.19 -3.70
CA VAL A 201 -11.25 8.46 -3.11
C VAL A 201 -11.62 8.06 -1.69
N PHE A 202 -11.55 6.76 -1.43
CA PHE A 202 -11.73 6.18 -0.11
C PHE A 202 -10.34 5.84 0.45
N ILE A 203 -10.04 6.24 1.69
CA ILE A 203 -8.74 6.00 2.31
C ILE A 203 -8.93 5.39 3.69
N ALA A 204 -8.46 4.15 3.87
CA ALA A 204 -8.58 3.45 5.14
C ALA A 204 -7.63 4.04 6.18
N ASP A 205 -8.16 4.33 7.37
CA ASP A 205 -7.39 4.72 8.56
C ASP A 205 -7.30 3.54 9.54
N MET A 206 -6.19 2.82 9.49
CA MET A 206 -6.06 1.56 10.21
C MET A 206 -5.84 1.73 11.72
N LYS A 207 -5.23 2.84 12.16
CA LYS A 207 -5.00 3.12 13.60
C LYS A 207 -6.13 3.93 14.23
N GLY A 208 -6.79 4.79 13.47
CA GLY A 208 -7.89 5.62 13.97
C GLY A 208 -9.29 5.01 13.76
N TYR A 209 -9.39 3.88 13.05
CA TYR A 209 -10.63 3.13 12.80
C TYR A 209 -11.68 3.93 12.05
N GLY A 210 -11.24 4.59 10.99
CA GLY A 210 -12.10 5.45 10.17
C GLY A 210 -11.85 5.27 8.68
N LEU A 211 -12.72 5.90 7.91
CA LEU A 211 -12.62 5.95 6.47
C LEU A 211 -12.64 7.41 6.03
N ILE A 212 -11.59 7.85 5.34
CA ILE A 212 -11.57 9.17 4.73
C ILE A 212 -12.21 9.07 3.36
N VAL A 213 -13.10 10.02 3.05
CA VAL A 213 -13.73 10.14 1.75
C VAL A 213 -13.37 11.49 1.17
N TYR A 214 -12.70 11.50 0.03
CA TYR A 214 -12.46 12.70 -0.77
C TYR A 214 -13.34 12.66 -2.02
N ASP A 215 -14.15 13.69 -2.21
CA ASP A 215 -14.96 13.89 -3.40
C ASP A 215 -14.35 15.00 -4.26
N ALA A 216 -13.86 14.62 -5.45
CA ALA A 216 -13.21 15.55 -6.37
C ALA A 216 -14.16 16.61 -6.92
N SER A 217 -15.46 16.29 -7.06
CA SER A 217 -16.46 17.18 -7.67
C SER A 217 -16.79 18.38 -6.79
N THR A 218 -16.71 18.19 -5.47
CA THR A 218 -16.93 19.24 -4.47
C THR A 218 -15.64 19.72 -3.82
N ASN A 219 -14.51 19.07 -4.11
CA ASN A 219 -13.22 19.24 -3.45
C ASN A 219 -13.33 19.19 -1.91
N ARG A 220 -14.16 18.28 -1.41
CA ARG A 220 -14.40 18.09 0.03
C ARG A 220 -13.80 16.79 0.50
N THR A 221 -13.30 16.83 1.73
CA THR A 221 -12.84 15.63 2.44
C THR A 221 -13.66 15.50 3.72
N CYS A 222 -14.08 14.28 4.05
CA CYS A 222 -14.71 13.98 5.33
C CYS A 222 -14.17 12.68 5.91
N ARG A 223 -14.40 12.50 7.22
CA ARG A 223 -14.14 11.27 7.95
C ARG A 223 -15.45 10.58 8.27
N VAL A 224 -15.55 9.30 7.94
CA VAL A 224 -16.64 8.42 8.32
C VAL A 224 -16.11 7.45 9.38
N GLU A 225 -16.86 7.29 10.47
CA GLU A 225 -16.53 6.35 11.55
C GLU A 225 -17.70 5.40 11.77
N SER A 226 -17.39 4.16 12.12
CA SER A 226 -18.37 3.12 12.44
C SER A 226 -17.72 2.10 13.37
N ASP A 227 -18.50 1.50 14.27
CA ASP A 227 -17.99 0.43 15.15
C ASP A 227 -17.51 -0.78 14.36
N TYR A 228 -18.04 -1.00 13.14
CA TYR A 228 -17.57 -2.05 12.23
C TYR A 228 -16.18 -1.81 11.64
N MET A 229 -15.60 -0.62 11.82
CA MET A 229 -14.23 -0.30 11.40
C MET A 229 -13.19 -0.60 12.47
N LYS A 230 -13.62 -0.99 13.68
CA LYS A 230 -12.73 -1.38 14.78
C LYS A 230 -12.39 -2.88 14.67
N PRO A 231 -11.20 -3.32 15.14
CA PRO A 231 -10.88 -4.74 15.17
C PRO A 231 -11.85 -5.51 16.07
N SER A 232 -12.38 -6.62 15.56
CA SER A 232 -13.22 -7.56 16.32
C SER A 232 -12.39 -8.54 17.15
N ASP A 233 -11.23 -8.94 16.63
CA ASP A 233 -10.20 -9.70 17.32
C ASP A 233 -8.85 -9.03 17.07
N LYS A 234 -8.00 -9.04 18.09
CA LYS A 234 -6.66 -8.46 18.07
C LYS A 234 -5.58 -9.53 18.12
N ASN A 235 -5.91 -10.78 18.45
CA ASN A 235 -4.92 -11.84 18.61
C ASN A 235 -4.85 -12.69 17.35
N PHE A 236 -3.67 -12.72 16.73
CA PHE A 236 -3.43 -13.48 15.51
C PHE A 236 -2.31 -14.48 15.76
N SER A 237 -2.45 -15.67 15.17
CA SER A 237 -1.43 -16.71 15.20
C SER A 237 -1.01 -17.08 13.78
N LEU A 238 0.29 -17.09 13.52
CA LEU A 238 0.88 -17.50 12.26
C LEU A 238 1.98 -18.52 12.54
N GLY A 239 1.78 -19.76 12.09
CA GLY A 239 2.63 -20.89 12.49
C GLY A 239 2.63 -21.03 14.02
N ASN A 240 3.82 -21.03 14.63
CA ASN A 240 3.98 -21.17 16.08
C ASN A 240 4.12 -19.81 16.80
N GLN A 241 3.91 -18.70 16.10
CA GLN A 241 4.00 -17.36 16.68
C GLN A 241 2.60 -16.78 16.87
N SER A 242 2.39 -16.10 17.99
CA SER A 242 1.18 -15.31 18.24
C SER A 242 1.57 -13.86 18.47
N PHE A 243 0.78 -12.94 17.92
CA PHE A 243 1.02 -11.51 18.00
C PHE A 243 -0.31 -10.75 18.10
N THR A 244 -0.24 -9.55 18.65
CA THR A 244 -1.39 -8.65 18.74
C THR A 244 -1.36 -7.66 17.58
N TYR A 245 -2.47 -7.54 16.87
CA TYR A 245 -2.67 -6.64 15.76
C TYR A 245 -3.94 -5.80 16.00
N ASP A 246 -3.75 -4.63 16.60
CA ASP A 246 -4.84 -3.72 17.01
C ASP A 246 -5.16 -2.67 15.94
N TYR A 247 -5.30 -3.10 14.69
CA TYR A 247 -5.64 -2.24 13.56
C TYR A 247 -7.05 -2.56 13.04
N GLY A 248 -7.76 -1.51 12.62
CA GLY A 248 -9.12 -1.59 12.12
C GLY A 248 -9.20 -1.79 10.62
N ILE A 249 -10.12 -1.07 9.98
CA ILE A 249 -10.29 -1.10 8.52
C ILE A 249 -8.95 -0.88 7.80
N PHE A 250 -8.64 -1.77 6.84
CA PHE A 250 -7.34 -1.80 6.18
C PHE A 250 -7.45 -1.86 4.66
N SER A 251 -8.08 -2.89 4.09
CA SER A 251 -8.24 -3.04 2.64
C SER A 251 -9.68 -2.85 2.21
N MET A 252 -9.87 -2.39 0.97
CA MET A 252 -11.18 -2.18 0.35
C MET A 252 -11.13 -2.72 -1.07
N THR A 253 -12.20 -3.37 -1.51
CA THR A 253 -12.34 -3.85 -2.88
C THR A 253 -13.74 -3.52 -3.37
N PRO A 254 -13.89 -2.76 -4.47
CA PRO A 254 -15.20 -2.52 -5.06
C PRO A 254 -15.80 -3.83 -5.58
N PHE A 255 -17.09 -4.01 -5.28
CA PHE A 255 -17.89 -5.07 -5.85
C PHE A 255 -18.87 -4.47 -6.85
N CYS A 256 -18.61 -4.66 -8.15
CA CYS A 256 -19.44 -4.13 -9.23
C CYS A 256 -20.02 -5.29 -10.04
N ASN A 257 -21.34 -5.30 -10.23
CA ASN A 257 -22.05 -6.26 -11.10
C ASN A 257 -21.73 -7.75 -10.81
N GLY A 258 -21.61 -8.13 -9.54
CA GLY A 258 -21.39 -9.53 -9.18
C GLY A 258 -19.94 -10.01 -9.31
N LYS A 259 -18.99 -9.12 -9.66
CA LYS A 259 -17.57 -9.45 -9.82
C LYS A 259 -16.71 -8.55 -8.95
N TYR A 260 -15.66 -9.12 -8.35
CA TYR A 260 -14.58 -8.33 -7.78
C TYR A 260 -13.87 -7.61 -8.91
N SER A 261 -13.81 -6.28 -8.85
CA SER A 261 -12.90 -5.54 -9.71
C SER A 261 -11.55 -5.47 -8.99
N LEU A 262 -10.62 -6.32 -9.41
CA LEU A 262 -9.20 -6.08 -9.16
C LEU A 262 -8.81 -4.94 -10.10
N THR A 263 -9.02 -3.70 -9.66
CA THR A 263 -8.49 -2.50 -10.32
C THR A 263 -7.01 -2.39 -10.01
#